data_AF-D6LEU2-F1
#
_entry.id   AF-D6LEU2-F1
#
_cell.length_a   1.000
_cell.length_b   1.000
_cell.length_c   1.000
_cell.angle_alpha   90.00
_cell.angle_beta   90.00
_cell.angle_gamma   90.00
#
_symmetry.space_group_name_H-M   'P 1'
#
loop_
_entity.id
_entity.type
_entity.pdbx_description
1 polymer ?
#
loop_
_entity_poly.entity_id
_entity_poly.type
_entity_poly.pdbx_seq_one_letter_code
_entity_poly.pdbx_strand_id
1 'polypeptide(L)'
;MNNQEKAKEEFIQVYIEHCKKCKEIAYIKNPYGMLDGHGRETKELTIKLLEEMERIKKKYDVHKIDFYYEDASKIFNKVFFDE
;
A
#
# COMPACT_ATOMS: atom_id res chain seq x y z
N MET A 1 -22.68 -5.14 3.91
CA MET A 1 -21.58 -4.18 3.81
C MET A 1 -22.04 -2.92 3.11
N ASN A 2 -21.88 -1.79 3.79
CA ASN A 2 -22.06 -0.47 3.20
C ASN A 2 -20.89 -0.13 2.24
N ASN A 3 -21.02 0.98 1.51
CA ASN A 3 -19.99 1.41 0.54
C ASN A 3 -18.63 1.68 1.19
N GLN A 4 -18.62 2.15 2.44
CA GLN A 4 -17.40 2.43 3.17
C GLN A 4 -16.62 1.16 3.55
N GLU A 5 -17.33 0.11 3.98
CA GLU A 5 -16.74 -1.20 4.28
C GLU A 5 -16.15 -1.81 3.00
N LYS A 6 -16.89 -1.77 1.89
CA LYS A 6 -16.40 -2.25 0.59
C LYS A 6 -15.15 -1.50 0.11
N ALA A 7 -15.15 -0.17 0.24
CA ALA A 7 -14.01 0.66 -0.11
C ALA A 7 -12.78 0.34 0.75
N LYS A 8 -12.98 0.13 2.06
CA LYS A 8 -11.90 -0.24 2.99
C LYS A 8 -11.33 -1.61 2.65
N GLU A 9 -12.16 -2.63 2.43
CA GLU A 9 -11.69 -3.98 2.09
C GLU A 9 -10.92 -4.03 0.76
N GLU A 10 -11.43 -3.35 -0.28
CA GLU A 10 -10.71 -3.28 -1.56
C GLU A 10 -9.37 -2.53 -1.40
N PHE A 11 -9.35 -1.44 -0.64
CA PHE A 11 -8.12 -0.70 -0.41
C PHE A 11 -7.10 -1.50 0.43
N ILE A 12 -7.55 -2.32 1.38
CA ILE A 12 -6.67 -3.23 2.14
C ILE A 12 -5.96 -4.19 1.19
N GLN A 13 -6.66 -4.78 0.21
CA GLN A 13 -6.04 -5.67 -0.78
C GLN A 13 -4.99 -4.95 -1.63
N VAL A 14 -5.31 -3.74 -2.10
CA VAL A 14 -4.36 -2.90 -2.84
C VAL A 14 -3.13 -2.57 -1.98
N TYR A 15 -3.33 -2.23 -0.71
CA TYR A 15 -2.25 -1.88 0.20
C TYR A 15 -1.34 -3.08 0.51
N ILE A 16 -1.90 -4.28 0.68
CA ILE A 16 -1.13 -5.52 0.82
C ILE A 16 -0.21 -5.74 -0.39
N GLU A 17 -0.75 -5.61 -1.60
CA GLU A 17 0.04 -5.77 -2.84
C GLU A 17 1.12 -4.68 -2.98
N HIS A 18 0.82 -3.44 -2.57
CA HIS A 18 1.82 -2.38 -2.48
C HIS A 18 2.95 -2.76 -1.51
N CYS A 19 2.63 -3.23 -0.30
CA CYS A 19 3.62 -3.67 0.68
C CYS A 19 4.50 -4.81 0.15
N LYS A 20 3.92 -5.80 -0.56
CA LYS A 20 4.69 -6.90 -1.16
C LYS A 20 5.68 -6.40 -2.20
N LYS A 21 5.26 -5.48 -3.08
CA LYS A 21 6.16 -4.87 -4.09
C LYS A 21 7.26 -4.05 -3.44
N CYS A 22 6.95 -3.30 -2.37
CA CYS A 22 7.96 -2.58 -1.58
C CYS A 22 8.95 -3.55 -0.92
N LYS A 23 8.48 -4.69 -0.38
CA LYS A 23 9.34 -5.75 0.17
C LYS A 23 10.23 -6.34 -0.92
N GLU A 24 9.68 -6.68 -2.08
CA GLU A 24 10.44 -7.21 -3.23
C GLU A 24 11.57 -6.25 -3.66
N ILE A 25 11.27 -4.96 -3.81
CA ILE A 25 12.30 -3.95 -4.12
C ILE A 25 13.38 -3.91 -3.03
N ALA A 26 12.97 -3.93 -1.76
CA ALA A 26 13.91 -3.93 -0.63
C ALA A 26 14.82 -5.16 -0.63
N TYR A 27 14.30 -6.35 -0.91
CA TYR A 27 15.08 -7.61 -0.96
C TYR A 27 15.96 -7.72 -2.20
N ILE A 28 15.45 -7.36 -3.39
CA ILE A 28 16.20 -7.47 -4.65
C ILE A 28 17.35 -6.47 -4.70
N LYS A 29 17.14 -5.26 -4.17
CA LYS A 29 18.09 -4.14 -4.36
C LYS A 29 18.96 -3.84 -3.15
N ASN A 30 18.84 -4.60 -2.06
CA ASN A 30 19.69 -4.44 -0.88
C ASN A 30 20.45 -5.72 -0.48
N PRO A 31 21.43 -6.18 -1.27
CA PRO A 31 22.53 -6.97 -0.71
C PRO A 31 23.64 -6.06 -0.14
N TYR A 32 23.79 -4.80 -0.58
CA TYR A 32 24.87 -3.90 -0.17
C TYR A 32 24.50 -2.40 -0.25
N GLY A 33 23.65 -1.90 0.67
CA GLY A 33 23.77 -0.54 1.22
C GLY A 33 23.76 0.69 0.29
N MET A 34 23.02 0.70 -0.83
CA MET A 34 22.86 1.91 -1.65
C MET A 34 21.59 2.69 -1.28
N LEU A 35 21.74 3.78 -0.52
CA LEU A 35 20.65 4.63 -0.01
C LEU A 35 19.98 5.55 -1.06
N ASP A 36 20.56 5.73 -2.24
CA ASP A 36 20.10 6.78 -3.18
C ASP A 36 19.22 6.28 -4.34
N GLY A 37 19.17 4.97 -4.60
CA GLY A 37 18.39 4.38 -5.71
C GLY A 37 16.92 4.03 -5.38
N HIS A 38 16.58 3.97 -4.09
CA HIS A 38 15.27 3.49 -3.61
C HIS A 38 14.14 4.47 -3.91
N GLY A 39 14.45 5.76 -4.09
CA GLY A 39 13.45 6.82 -4.14
C GLY A 39 12.54 6.82 -5.38
N ARG A 40 13.00 6.36 -6.55
CA ARG A 40 12.19 6.46 -7.78
C ARG A 40 11.09 5.39 -7.83
N GLU A 41 11.44 4.12 -7.68
CA GLU A 41 10.45 3.03 -7.77
C GLU A 41 9.48 3.04 -6.59
N THR A 42 9.95 3.36 -5.38
CA THR A 42 9.05 3.53 -4.23
C THR A 42 8.10 4.69 -4.44
N LYS A 43 8.57 5.83 -5.00
CA LYS A 43 7.71 6.96 -5.35
C LYS A 43 6.68 6.60 -6.42
N GLU A 44 7.07 5.85 -7.46
CA GLU A 44 6.13 5.36 -8.47
C GLU A 44 5.08 4.42 -7.88
N LEU A 45 5.47 3.54 -6.96
CA LEU A 45 4.53 2.67 -6.23
C LEU A 45 3.59 3.48 -5.33
N THR A 46 4.07 4.54 -4.68
CA THR A 46 3.24 5.43 -3.87
C THR A 46 2.24 6.19 -4.74
N ILE A 47 2.66 6.71 -5.91
CA ILE A 47 1.76 7.38 -6.86
C ILE A 47 0.64 6.42 -7.28
N LYS A 48 0.99 5.19 -7.68
CA LYS A 48 0.01 4.16 -8.05
C LYS A 48 -0.96 3.86 -6.91
N LEU A 49 -0.47 3.75 -5.67
CA LEU A 49 -1.32 3.53 -4.50
C LEU A 49 -2.34 4.66 -4.30
N LEU A 50 -1.93 5.92 -4.51
CA LEU A 50 -2.83 7.08 -4.43
C LEU A 50 -3.86 7.09 -5.56
N GLU A 51 -3.46 6.75 -6.78
CA GLU A 51 -4.38 6.60 -7.92
C GLU A 51 -5.44 5.52 -7.66
N GLU A 52 -5.03 4.37 -7.12
CA GLU A 52 -5.96 3.30 -6.72
C GLU A 52 -6.90 3.77 -5.60
N MET A 53 -6.39 4.50 -4.61
CA MET A 53 -7.22 5.08 -3.55
C MET A 53 -8.31 6.00 -4.13
N GLU A 54 -7.94 6.90 -5.04
CA GLU A 54 -8.88 7.81 -5.70
C GLU A 54 -9.89 7.07 -6.58
N ARG A 55 -9.45 6.01 -7.28
CA ARG A 55 -10.35 5.14 -8.07
C ARG A 55 -11.38 4.46 -7.17
N ILE A 56 -10.96 3.93 -6.02
CA ILE A 56 -11.85 3.25 -5.06
C ILE A 56 -12.84 4.24 -4.45
N LYS A 57 -12.39 5.44 -4.05
CA LYS A 57 -13.29 6.50 -3.56
C LYS A 57 -14.41 6.80 -4.56
N LYS A 58 -14.06 6.98 -5.83
CA LYS A 58 -15.04 7.21 -6.92
C LYS A 58 -15.96 6.02 -7.15
N LYS A 59 -15.42 4.79 -7.15
CA LYS A 59 -16.17 3.55 -7.38
C LYS A 59 -17.29 3.34 -6.36
N TYR A 60 -17.03 3.66 -5.10
CA TYR A 60 -17.97 3.45 -3.99
C TYR A 60 -18.69 4.71 -3.55
N ASP A 61 -18.47 5.85 -4.22
CA ASP A 61 -19.03 7.15 -3.86
C ASP A 61 -18.75 7.52 -2.39
N VAL A 62 -17.48 7.43 -1.99
CA VAL A 62 -17.03 7.77 -0.63
C VAL A 62 -16.03 8.91 -0.66
N HIS A 63 -16.17 9.87 0.25
CA HIS A 63 -15.25 11.01 0.33
C HIS A 63 -13.86 10.60 0.86
N LYS A 64 -13.83 9.67 1.81
CA LYS A 64 -12.61 9.13 2.41
C LYS A 64 -12.78 7.64 2.65
N ILE A 65 -11.68 6.89 2.60
CA ILE A 65 -11.64 5.50 3.03
C ILE A 65 -11.21 5.51 4.50
N ASP A 66 -11.93 4.81 5.39
CA ASP A 66 -11.59 4.67 6.81
C ASP A 66 -10.41 3.70 7.04
N PHE A 67 -9.30 3.99 6.37
CA PHE A 67 -8.03 3.29 6.46
C PHE A 67 -7.01 4.20 7.15
N TYR A 68 -6.60 3.81 8.35
CA TYR A 68 -5.77 4.64 9.23
C TYR A 68 -4.36 4.05 9.37
N TYR A 69 -3.47 4.81 10.00
CA TYR A 69 -2.10 4.38 10.26
C TYR A 69 -2.01 3.03 10.98
N GLU A 70 -2.93 2.74 11.90
CA GLU A 70 -2.95 1.45 12.61
C GLU A 70 -3.27 0.26 11.68
N ASP A 71 -4.19 0.44 10.72
CA ASP A 71 -4.47 -0.57 9.70
C ASP A 71 -3.21 -0.80 8.83
N ALA A 72 -2.60 0.30 8.39
CA ALA A 72 -1.38 0.30 7.59
C ALA A 72 -0.23 -0.42 8.31
N SER A 73 0.02 -0.05 9.57
CA SER A 73 1.08 -0.63 10.40
C SER A 73 0.88 -2.13 10.62
N LYS A 74 -0.34 -2.57 10.92
CA LYS A 74 -0.65 -4.01 11.08
C LYS A 74 -0.36 -4.79 9.80
N ILE A 75 -0.81 -4.29 8.65
CA ILE A 75 -0.58 -4.95 7.36
C ILE A 75 0.90 -4.94 7.00
N PHE A 76 1.57 -3.79 7.15
CA PHE A 76 2.99 -3.65 6.84
C PHE A 76 3.82 -4.63 7.66
N ASN A 77 3.61 -4.67 8.98
CA ASN A 77 4.35 -5.57 9.85
C ASN A 77 4.10 -7.04 9.47
N LYS A 78 2.84 -7.39 9.18
CA LYS A 78 2.49 -8.75 8.73
C LYS A 78 3.15 -9.13 7.39
N VAL A 79 3.26 -8.19 6.44
CA VAL A 79 3.89 -8.49 5.15
C VAL A 79 5.42 -8.57 5.28
N PHE A 80 6.03 -7.73 6.11
CA PHE A 80 7.48 -7.62 6.21
C PHE A 80 8.11 -8.62 7.18
N PHE A 81 7.46 -8.92 8.31
CA PHE A 81 8.08 -9.63 9.44
C PHE A 81 7.40 -10.95 9.84
N ASP A 82 6.12 -11.17 9.52
CA ASP A 82 5.52 -12.50 9.66
C ASP A 82 5.94 -13.33 8.43
N GLU A 83 6.84 -14.30 8.65
CA GLU A 83 7.22 -15.36 7.69
C GLU A 83 6.19 -16.50 7.67
#